data_AF-A0A0R1ZIK7-F1
#
_entry.id   AF-A0A0R1ZIK7-F1
#
_cell.length_a   1.000
_cell.length_b   1.000
_cell.length_c   1.000
_cell.angle_alpha   90.00
_cell.angle_beta   90.00
_cell.angle_gamma   90.00
#
_symmetry.space_group_name_H-M   'P 1'
#
loop_
_entity.id
_entity.type
_entity.pdbx_description
1 polymer ?
#
loop_
_entity_poly.entity_id
_entity_poly.type
_entity_poly.pdbx_seq_one_letter_code
_entity_poly.pdbx_strand_id
1 'polypeptide(L)'
;MYSKLKEDQQMKLEEKNTKVFDNTIIKFIIVGIVNTIVGWVAMFLSLWLLTKMGANHTISYWIPSGVNIVVGSIASYILNKHFTFQSNTTGKEDIGKFIINILICYVVAYGIAQPLAKQIFKHAGVMLLKIISLLSGSILFTIINYFGQRFWVFKEDEK
;
A
#
# COMPACT_ATOMS: atom_id res chain seq x y z
N MET A 1 34.53 -5.26 30.96
CA MET A 1 34.24 -6.50 30.19
C MET A 1 32.74 -6.73 30.02
N TYR A 2 31.95 -6.70 31.10
CA TYR A 2 30.48 -6.89 31.04
C TYR A 2 29.72 -5.76 30.31
N SER A 3 30.17 -4.51 30.41
CA SER A 3 29.60 -3.36 29.68
C SER A 3 29.76 -3.49 28.16
N LYS A 4 30.97 -3.84 27.71
CA LYS A 4 31.31 -4.01 26.30
C LYS A 4 30.51 -5.13 25.62
N LEU A 5 30.23 -6.22 26.36
CA LEU A 5 29.41 -7.32 25.84
C LEU A 5 27.94 -6.93 25.63
N LYS A 6 27.37 -6.08 26.50
CA LYS A 6 26.01 -5.54 26.34
C LYS A 6 25.93 -4.57 25.15
N GLU A 7 26.91 -3.70 24.99
CA GLU A 7 27.00 -2.77 23.85
C GLU A 7 27.08 -3.52 22.51
N ASP A 8 27.91 -4.56 22.43
CA ASP A 8 28.05 -5.38 21.22
C ASP A 8 26.75 -6.15 20.89
N GLN A 9 26.02 -6.62 21.91
CA GLN A 9 24.72 -7.27 21.70
C GLN A 9 23.65 -6.28 21.24
N GLN A 10 23.64 -5.08 21.82
CA GLN A 10 22.70 -4.02 21.45
C GLN A 10 22.93 -3.53 20.03
N MET A 11 24.19 -3.31 19.62
CA MET A 11 24.53 -2.95 18.24
C MET A 11 24.09 -4.03 17.23
N LYS A 12 24.36 -5.32 17.52
CA LYS A 12 23.94 -6.43 16.65
C LYS A 12 22.42 -6.52 16.51
N LEU A 13 21.68 -6.21 17.58
CA LEU A 13 20.22 -6.20 17.58
C LEU A 13 19.68 -5.04 16.74
N GLU A 14 20.22 -3.83 16.91
CA GLU A 14 19.84 -2.64 16.14
C GLU A 14 20.14 -2.82 14.64
N GLU A 15 21.31 -3.38 14.29
CA GLU A 15 21.67 -3.68 12.91
C GLU A 15 20.71 -4.71 12.28
N LYS A 16 20.40 -5.80 12.99
CA LYS A 16 19.45 -6.82 12.53
C LYS A 16 18.06 -6.23 12.29
N ASN A 17 17.57 -5.43 13.24
CA ASN A 17 16.23 -4.81 13.14
C ASN A 17 16.15 -3.86 11.95
N THR A 18 17.19 -3.07 11.72
CA THR A 18 17.29 -2.15 10.58
C THR A 18 17.28 -2.90 9.26
N LYS A 19 18.09 -3.95 9.11
CA LYS A 19 18.12 -4.80 7.91
C LYS A 19 16.78 -5.46 7.58
N VAL A 20 16.06 -5.95 8.61
CA VAL A 20 14.71 -6.51 8.43
C VAL A 20 13.73 -5.42 8.00
N PHE A 21 13.85 -4.22 8.56
CA PHE A 21 13.03 -3.08 8.21
C PHE A 21 13.23 -2.65 6.75
N ASP A 22 14.48 -2.45 6.33
CA ASP A 22 14.80 -2.07 4.95
C ASP A 22 14.30 -3.12 3.96
N ASN A 23 14.50 -4.41 4.24
CA ASN A 23 14.06 -5.49 3.36
C ASN A 23 12.54 -5.53 3.20
N THR A 24 11.79 -5.34 4.29
CA THR A 24 10.32 -5.35 4.24
C THR A 24 9.76 -4.10 3.54
N ILE A 25 10.38 -2.93 3.69
CA ILE A 25 10.00 -1.73 2.92
C ILE A 25 10.20 -1.96 1.41
N ILE A 26 11.37 -2.46 1.02
CA ILE A 26 11.68 -2.69 -0.39
C ILE A 26 10.68 -3.67 -1.00
N LYS A 27 10.39 -4.77 -0.29
CA LYS A 27 9.36 -5.73 -0.71
C LYS A 27 7.99 -5.08 -0.83
N PHE A 28 7.59 -4.24 0.14
CA PHE A 28 6.31 -3.54 0.11
C PHE A 28 6.17 -2.64 -1.12
N ILE A 29 7.23 -1.89 -1.47
CA ILE A 29 7.25 -1.04 -2.66
C ILE A 29 7.14 -1.89 -3.93
N ILE A 30 7.92 -2.98 -4.03
CA ILE A 30 7.86 -3.91 -5.17
C ILE A 30 6.44 -4.49 -5.32
N VAL A 31 5.83 -4.92 -4.21
CA VAL A 31 4.46 -5.44 -4.20
C VAL A 31 3.46 -4.37 -4.65
N GLY A 32 3.66 -3.10 -4.27
CA GLY A 32 2.84 -1.97 -4.75
C GLY A 32 2.92 -1.77 -6.27
N ILE A 33 4.12 -1.88 -6.85
CA ILE A 33 4.34 -1.79 -8.30
C ILE A 33 3.67 -2.97 -9.01
N VAL A 34 3.91 -4.19 -8.53
CA VAL A 34 3.31 -5.41 -9.10
C VAL A 34 1.79 -5.35 -9.04
N ASN A 35 1.22 -4.91 -7.91
CA ASN A 35 -0.22 -4.73 -7.75
C ASN A 35 -0.80 -3.78 -8.81
N THR A 36 -0.14 -2.64 -9.04
CA THR A 36 -0.59 -1.66 -10.03
C THR A 36 -0.59 -2.25 -11.45
N ILE A 37 0.46 -2.99 -11.81
CA ILE A 37 0.56 -3.68 -13.10
C ILE A 37 -0.55 -4.73 -13.25
N VAL A 38 -0.73 -5.60 -12.24
CA VAL A 38 -1.75 -6.65 -12.25
C VAL A 38 -3.15 -6.06 -12.35
N GLY A 39 -3.43 -4.99 -11.59
CA GLY A 39 -4.70 -4.28 -11.64
C GLY A 39 -4.99 -3.67 -13.01
N TRP A 40 -4.00 -2.99 -13.61
CA TRP A 40 -4.14 -2.44 -14.96
C TRP A 40 -4.33 -3.53 -16.03
N VAL A 41 -3.58 -4.63 -15.96
CA VAL A 41 -3.76 -5.76 -16.88
C VAL A 41 -5.18 -6.32 -16.77
N ALA A 42 -5.70 -6.52 -15.56
CA ALA A 42 -7.06 -7.00 -15.34
C ALA A 42 -8.12 -6.00 -15.84
N MET A 43 -7.87 -4.71 -15.66
CA MET A 43 -8.71 -3.63 -16.16
C MET A 43 -8.76 -3.61 -17.70
N PHE A 44 -7.62 -3.62 -18.37
CA PHE A 44 -7.57 -3.58 -19.83
C PHE A 44 -8.15 -4.86 -20.44
N LEU A 45 -7.90 -6.03 -19.82
CA LEU A 45 -8.47 -7.29 -20.28
C LEU A 45 -10.01 -7.30 -20.15
N SER A 46 -10.54 -6.87 -19.02
CA SER A 46 -11.99 -6.78 -18.82
C SER A 46 -12.64 -5.76 -19.76
N LEU A 47 -12.00 -4.61 -19.99
CA LEU A 47 -12.46 -3.62 -20.97
C LEU A 47 -12.47 -4.20 -22.39
N TRP A 48 -11.44 -4.94 -22.78
CA TRP A 48 -11.35 -5.58 -24.10
C TRP A 48 -12.47 -6.60 -24.31
N LEU A 49 -12.76 -7.43 -23.30
CA LEU A 49 -13.85 -8.41 -23.32
C LEU A 49 -15.23 -7.73 -23.41
N LEU A 50 -15.48 -6.68 -22.63
CA LEU A 50 -16.75 -5.94 -22.64
C LEU A 50 -16.98 -5.22 -23.97
N THR A 51 -15.93 -4.63 -24.53
CA THR A 51 -16.00 -3.97 -25.85
C THR A 51 -16.32 -4.99 -26.95
N LYS A 52 -15.75 -6.20 -26.89
CA LYS A 52 -16.06 -7.30 -27.81
C LYS A 52 -17.51 -7.79 -27.71
N MET A 53 -18.14 -7.66 -26.54
CA MET A 53 -19.54 -8.04 -26.30
C MET A 53 -20.55 -6.91 -26.62
N GLY A 54 -20.11 -5.79 -27.19
CA GLY A 54 -21.00 -4.70 -27.63
C GLY A 54 -21.45 -3.75 -26.52
N ALA A 55 -20.76 -3.73 -25.37
CA ALA A 55 -21.08 -2.80 -24.29
C ALA A 55 -20.74 -1.35 -24.65
N ASN A 56 -21.67 -0.41 -24.39
CA ASN A 56 -21.44 1.03 -24.57
C ASN A 56 -20.30 1.53 -23.66
N HIS A 57 -19.37 2.31 -24.23
CA HIS A 57 -18.15 2.79 -23.57
C HIS A 57 -18.37 3.48 -22.20
N THR A 58 -19.50 4.17 -22.00
CA THR A 58 -19.80 4.95 -20.79
C THR A 58 -20.21 4.10 -19.59
N ILE A 59 -20.98 3.02 -19.80
CA ILE A 59 -21.29 2.04 -18.74
C ILE A 59 -20.12 1.06 -18.57
N SER A 60 -19.35 0.84 -19.64
CA SER A 60 -18.25 -0.11 -19.70
C SER A 60 -17.04 0.25 -18.83
N TYR A 61 -16.85 1.48 -18.35
CA TYR A 61 -15.64 1.81 -17.56
C TYR A 61 -15.75 1.48 -16.06
N TRP A 62 -16.97 1.42 -15.51
CA TRP A 62 -17.19 1.13 -14.10
C TRP A 62 -16.81 -0.30 -13.73
N ILE A 63 -17.14 -1.27 -14.59
CA ILE A 63 -16.85 -2.69 -14.35
C ILE A 63 -15.33 -2.95 -14.35
N PRO A 64 -14.54 -2.55 -15.38
CA PRO A 64 -13.08 -2.67 -15.38
C PRO A 64 -12.41 -1.95 -14.23
N SER A 65 -12.91 -0.77 -13.83
CA SER A 65 -12.40 -0.06 -12.67
C SER A 65 -12.64 -0.83 -11.38
N GLY A 66 -13.82 -1.48 -11.23
CA GLY A 66 -14.11 -2.40 -10.14
C GLY A 66 -13.19 -3.63 -10.15
N VAL A 67 -12.97 -4.23 -11.32
CA VAL A 67 -12.05 -5.38 -11.49
C VAL A 67 -10.63 -5.00 -11.09
N ASN A 68 -10.14 -3.83 -11.50
CA ASN A 68 -8.84 -3.29 -11.09
C ASN A 68 -8.71 -3.24 -9.56
N ILE A 69 -9.71 -2.65 -8.89
CA ILE A 69 -9.70 -2.49 -7.44
C ILE A 69 -9.73 -3.86 -6.75
N VAL A 70 -10.59 -4.78 -7.18
CA VAL A 70 -10.75 -6.10 -6.56
C VAL A 70 -9.51 -6.96 -6.76
N VAL A 71 -9.08 -7.15 -8.01
CA VAL A 71 -7.93 -7.99 -8.34
C VAL A 71 -6.66 -7.41 -7.72
N GLY A 72 -6.48 -6.10 -7.80
CA GLY A 72 -5.34 -5.43 -7.18
C GLY A 72 -5.32 -5.59 -5.66
N SER A 73 -6.45 -5.37 -4.98
CA SER A 73 -6.53 -5.54 -3.52
C SER A 73 -6.23 -6.97 -3.08
N ILE A 74 -6.73 -7.97 -3.82
CA ILE A 74 -6.44 -9.40 -3.56
C ILE A 74 -4.95 -9.69 -3.75
N ALA A 75 -4.37 -9.27 -4.88
CA ALA A 75 -2.95 -9.45 -5.16
C ALA A 75 -2.08 -8.78 -4.10
N SER A 76 -2.44 -7.56 -3.70
CA SER A 76 -1.76 -6.81 -2.65
C SER A 76 -1.82 -7.52 -1.30
N TYR A 77 -2.97 -8.07 -0.93
CA TYR A 77 -3.10 -8.84 0.31
C TYR A 77 -2.24 -10.11 0.31
N ILE A 78 -2.33 -10.93 -0.75
CA ILE A 78 -1.58 -12.19 -0.86
C ILE A 78 -0.07 -11.92 -0.84
N LEU A 79 0.39 -10.97 -1.65
CA LEU A 79 1.80 -10.63 -1.75
C LEU A 79 2.31 -9.99 -0.45
N ASN A 80 1.56 -9.08 0.16
CA ASN A 80 2.02 -8.48 1.42
C ASN A 80 2.05 -9.51 2.55
N LYS A 81 1.07 -10.40 2.61
CA LYS A 81 1.04 -11.47 3.62
C LYS A 81 2.20 -12.46 3.46
N HIS A 82 2.36 -13.03 2.28
CA HIS A 82 3.31 -14.14 2.07
C HIS A 82 4.72 -13.68 1.69
N PHE A 83 4.86 -12.57 0.96
CA PHE A 83 6.16 -12.11 0.46
C PHE A 83 6.75 -10.99 1.31
N THR A 84 5.97 -9.94 1.61
CA THR A 84 6.45 -8.76 2.35
C THR A 84 6.64 -9.06 3.83
N PHE A 85 5.58 -9.45 4.53
CA PHE A 85 5.57 -9.60 5.98
C PHE A 85 5.72 -11.04 6.47
N GLN A 86 5.55 -12.03 5.58
CA GLN A 86 5.68 -13.46 5.89
C GLN A 86 4.85 -13.91 7.11
N SER A 87 3.69 -13.27 7.34
CA SER A 87 2.87 -13.55 8.50
C SER A 87 2.22 -14.94 8.42
N ASN A 88 2.37 -15.72 9.48
CA ASN A 88 1.75 -17.04 9.65
C ASN A 88 0.32 -16.97 10.19
N THR A 89 -0.27 -15.79 10.32
CA THR A 89 -1.67 -15.62 10.74
C THR A 89 -2.60 -16.28 9.69
N THR A 90 -3.54 -17.13 10.11
CA THR A 90 -4.40 -17.92 9.19
C THR A 90 -5.87 -17.46 9.15
N GLY A 91 -6.16 -16.21 9.54
CA GLY A 91 -7.53 -15.73 9.73
C GLY A 91 -8.13 -14.95 8.55
N LYS A 92 -9.47 -15.03 8.44
CA LYS A 92 -10.29 -14.04 7.69
C LYS A 92 -10.25 -12.64 8.33
N GLU A 93 -9.86 -12.57 9.61
CA GLU A 93 -9.73 -11.33 10.37
C GLU A 93 -8.67 -10.40 9.77
N ASP A 94 -7.56 -10.95 9.26
CA ASP A 94 -6.49 -10.19 8.60
C ASP A 94 -7.00 -9.43 7.37
N ILE A 95 -7.93 -10.02 6.61
CA ILE A 95 -8.54 -9.39 5.45
C ILE A 95 -9.36 -8.17 5.89
N GLY A 96 -10.14 -8.32 6.97
CA GLY A 96 -10.90 -7.23 7.56
C GLY A 96 -9.98 -6.09 8.04
N LYS A 97 -8.93 -6.42 8.80
CA LYS A 97 -7.92 -5.46 9.26
C LYS A 97 -7.22 -4.78 8.07
N PHE A 98 -6.88 -5.51 7.02
CA PHE A 98 -6.25 -4.98 5.81
C PHE A 98 -7.13 -3.94 5.11
N ILE A 99 -8.40 -4.26 4.89
CA ILE A 99 -9.36 -3.35 4.25
C ILE A 99 -9.54 -2.10 5.12
N ILE A 100 -9.77 -2.28 6.42
CA ILE A 100 -9.93 -1.16 7.36
C ILE A 100 -8.67 -0.28 7.37
N ASN A 101 -7.48 -0.89 7.39
CA ASN A 101 -6.21 -0.18 7.35
C ASN A 101 -6.09 0.69 6.10
N ILE A 102 -6.36 0.13 4.92
CA ILE A 102 -6.34 0.88 3.66
C ILE A 102 -7.32 2.05 3.71
N LEU A 103 -8.55 1.84 4.18
CA LEU A 103 -9.56 2.90 4.25
C LEU A 103 -9.14 4.03 5.19
N ILE A 104 -8.66 3.70 6.39
CA ILE A 104 -8.16 4.70 7.34
C ILE A 104 -6.97 5.46 6.75
N CYS A 105 -5.99 4.74 6.20
CA CYS A 105 -4.82 5.35 5.58
C CYS A 105 -5.20 6.27 4.42
N TYR A 106 -6.19 5.87 3.61
CA TYR A 106 -6.67 6.67 2.49
C TYR A 106 -7.28 7.99 2.98
N VAL A 107 -8.20 7.92 3.95
CA VAL A 107 -8.86 9.11 4.49
C VAL A 107 -7.83 10.05 5.14
N VAL A 108 -6.92 9.52 5.95
CA VAL A 108 -5.89 10.31 6.64
C VAL A 108 -4.92 10.94 5.64
N ALA A 109 -4.35 10.15 4.73
CA ALA A 109 -3.32 10.63 3.83
C ALA A 109 -3.85 11.68 2.85
N TYR A 110 -4.97 11.41 2.18
CA TYR A 110 -5.54 12.35 1.21
C TYR A 110 -6.24 13.53 1.89
N GLY A 111 -6.82 13.31 3.07
CA GLY A 111 -7.41 14.37 3.90
C GLY A 111 -6.39 15.39 4.38
N ILE A 112 -5.15 14.97 4.65
CA ILE A 112 -4.04 15.86 5.04
C ILE A 112 -3.34 16.46 3.80
N ALA A 113 -3.13 15.67 2.74
CA ALA A 113 -2.37 16.10 1.57
C ALA A 113 -3.02 17.27 0.81
N GLN A 114 -4.35 17.24 0.63
CA GLN A 114 -5.08 18.29 -0.09
C GLN A 114 -4.98 19.69 0.55
N PRO A 115 -5.27 19.87 1.85
CA PRO A 115 -5.16 21.19 2.47
C PRO A 115 -3.71 21.66 2.56
N LEU A 116 -2.76 20.77 2.88
CA LEU A 116 -1.34 21.13 2.94
C LEU A 116 -0.82 21.60 1.58
N ALA A 117 -1.13 20.88 0.50
CA ALA A 117 -0.73 21.28 -0.85
C ALA A 117 -1.29 22.67 -1.18
N LYS A 118 -2.57 22.93 -0.89
CA LYS A 118 -3.22 24.24 -1.09
C LYS A 118 -2.54 25.35 -0.29
N GLN A 119 -2.12 25.08 0.94
CA GLN A 119 -1.49 26.09 1.80
C GLN A 119 -0.06 26.42 1.39
N ILE A 120 0.71 25.42 0.97
CA ILE A 120 2.12 25.58 0.59
C ILE A 120 2.25 26.15 -0.83
N PHE A 121 1.41 25.69 -1.77
CA PHE A 121 1.48 26.02 -3.19
C PHE A 121 0.32 26.90 -3.65
N LYS A 122 -0.02 27.95 -2.89
CA LYS A 122 -1.16 28.86 -3.15
C LYS A 122 -1.13 29.53 -4.54
N HIS A 123 0.06 29.73 -5.10
CA HIS A 123 0.29 30.41 -6.37
C HIS A 123 0.56 29.44 -7.53
N ALA A 124 0.52 28.12 -7.28
CA ALA A 124 0.70 27.13 -8.33
C ALA A 124 -0.57 26.99 -9.18
N GLY A 125 -0.41 26.67 -10.46
CA GLY A 125 -1.54 26.36 -11.33
C GLY A 125 -2.36 25.18 -10.81
N VAL A 126 -3.67 25.19 -11.05
CA VAL A 126 -4.63 24.18 -10.54
C VAL A 126 -4.21 22.74 -10.85
N MET A 127 -3.65 22.51 -12.04
CA MET A 127 -3.16 21.19 -12.45
C MET A 127 -1.93 20.75 -11.65
N LEU A 128 -0.95 21.65 -11.49
CA LEU A 128 0.27 21.36 -10.73
C LEU A 128 -0.06 21.08 -9.26
N LEU A 129 -0.98 21.85 -8.68
CA LEU A 129 -1.46 21.65 -7.33
C LEU A 129 -2.14 20.29 -7.13
N LYS A 130 -2.96 19.86 -8.09
CA LYS A 130 -3.57 18.51 -8.08
C LYS A 130 -2.53 17.41 -8.14
N ILE A 131 -1.52 17.53 -9.01
CA ILE A 131 -0.45 16.52 -9.12
C ILE A 131 0.33 16.43 -7.81
N ILE A 132 0.74 17.57 -7.25
CA ILE A 132 1.47 17.61 -5.98
C ILE A 132 0.64 16.99 -4.85
N SER A 133 -0.65 17.33 -4.77
CA SER A 133 -1.55 16.79 -3.74
C SER A 133 -1.76 15.29 -3.88
N LEU A 134 -1.88 14.76 -5.09
CA LEU A 134 -2.03 13.33 -5.33
C LEU A 134 -0.74 12.58 -5.02
N LEU A 135 0.41 13.14 -5.39
CA LEU A 135 1.72 12.54 -5.15
C LEU A 135 2.05 12.52 -3.64
N SER A 136 1.86 13.65 -2.95
CA SER A 136 2.09 13.72 -1.50
C SER A 136 1.12 12.82 -0.73
N GLY A 137 -0.15 12.78 -1.14
CA GLY A 137 -1.14 11.85 -0.58
C GLY A 137 -0.74 10.38 -0.80
N SER A 138 -0.23 10.03 -1.98
CA SER A 138 0.22 8.67 -2.27
C SER A 138 1.44 8.25 -1.46
N ILE A 139 2.40 9.17 -1.25
CA ILE A 139 3.60 8.93 -0.43
C ILE A 139 3.18 8.74 1.03
N LEU A 140 2.38 9.65 1.58
CA LEU A 140 1.87 9.55 2.95
C LEU A 140 1.06 8.27 3.15
N PHE A 141 0.18 7.95 2.19
CA PHE A 141 -0.60 6.71 2.21
C PHE A 141 0.32 5.50 2.28
N THR A 142 1.34 5.42 1.43
CA THR A 142 2.26 4.28 1.37
C THR A 142 2.99 4.08 2.70
N ILE A 143 3.46 5.18 3.32
CA ILE A 143 4.17 5.14 4.60
C ILE A 143 3.25 4.66 5.73
N ILE A 144 2.09 5.31 5.89
CA ILE A 144 1.14 4.97 6.98
C ILE A 144 0.59 3.55 6.77
N ASN A 145 0.29 3.19 5.52
CA ASN A 145 -0.22 1.87 5.16
C ASN A 145 0.81 0.77 5.44
N TYR A 146 2.09 1.01 5.15
CA TYR A 146 3.16 0.07 5.49
C TYR A 146 3.21 -0.19 7.01
N PHE A 147 3.20 0.88 7.82
CA PHE A 147 3.25 0.75 9.27
C PHE A 147 2.01 0.07 9.84
N GLY A 148 0.82 0.43 9.38
CA GLY A 148 -0.41 -0.22 9.79
C GLY A 148 -0.45 -1.70 9.40
N GLN A 149 0.03 -2.03 8.20
CA GLN A 149 0.13 -3.43 7.79
C GLN A 149 1.12 -4.22 8.62
N ARG A 150 2.30 -3.65 8.89
CA ARG A 150 3.35 -4.31 9.66
C ARG A 150 2.98 -4.53 11.12
N PHE A 151 2.45 -3.50 11.79
CA PHE A 151 2.28 -3.51 13.23
C PHE A 151 0.87 -3.92 13.70
N TRP A 152 -0.12 -3.86 12.82
CA TRP A 152 -1.51 -4.16 13.18
C TRP A 152 -2.13 -5.28 12.35
N VAL A 153 -2.03 -5.22 11.01
CA VAL A 153 -2.66 -6.22 10.13
C VAL A 153 -1.93 -7.56 10.18
N PHE A 154 -0.61 -7.54 10.05
CA PHE A 154 0.25 -8.71 9.97
C PHE A 154 1.19 -8.81 11.17
N LYS A 155 0.71 -8.37 12.34
CA LYS A 155 1.44 -8.54 13.58
C LYS A 155 1.61 -10.05 13.82
N GLU A 156 2.85 -10.51 13.88
CA GLU A 156 3.14 -11.86 14.35
C GLU A 156 2.80 -11.90 15.85
N ASP A 157 1.85 -12.75 16.22
CA ASP A 157 1.66 -13.11 17.62
C ASP A 157 2.90 -13.89 18.04
N GLU A 158 3.69 -13.33 18.96
CA GLU A 158 4.77 -14.07 19.63
C GLU A 158 4.18 -15.37 20.21
N LYS A 159 4.54 -16.50 19.61
CA LYS A 159 4.32 -17.83 20.19
C LYS A 159 5.56 -18.28 20.94
#